data_AF-A0A9D3M5U3-F1
#
_entry.id   AF-A0A9D3M5U3-F1
#
_cell.length_a   1.000
_cell.length_b   1.000
_cell.length_c   1.000
_cell.angle_alpha   90.00
_cell.angle_beta   90.00
_cell.angle_gamma   90.00
#
_symmetry.space_group_name_H-M   'P 1'
#
loop_
_entity.id
_entity.type
_entity.pdbx_description
1 polymer ?
#
loop_
_entity_poly.entity_id
_entity_poly.type
_entity_poly.pdbx_seq_one_letter_code
_entity_poly.pdbx_strand_id
1 'polypeptide(L)'
;MGHQVNTVLESNLSEVGYKAPKARKTGTTIAGILFKDGVILGADTRATDDMVVADKNCMKIHYIAPNIYCCGAGVAADAEVTTQMMSSNVELHALSTGRPPLVVTVTRQLKQMLFRYQGHIGCSLIVGGVDVTGSHLYCVCVSTR
;
A
#
# COMPACT_ATOMS: atom_id res chain seq x y z
N MET A 1 9.39 11.26 -18.60
CA MET A 1 8.11 11.17 -19.33
C MET A 1 6.87 11.39 -18.46
N GLY A 2 6.86 11.06 -17.16
CA GLY A 2 5.66 11.31 -16.29
C GLY A 2 5.35 12.78 -15.97
N HIS A 3 6.30 13.70 -16.16
CA HIS A 3 6.11 15.12 -15.83
C HIS A 3 5.22 15.86 -16.84
N GLN A 4 5.29 15.53 -18.13
CA GLN A 4 4.50 16.21 -19.18
C GLN A 4 3.03 15.78 -19.19
N VAL A 5 2.73 14.51 -18.89
CA VAL A 5 1.35 13.99 -18.88
C VAL A 5 0.55 14.60 -17.73
N ASN A 6 1.16 14.74 -16.55
CA ASN A 6 0.51 15.43 -15.43
C ASN A 6 0.27 16.91 -15.76
N THR A 7 1.21 17.63 -16.38
CA THR A 7 1.00 19.05 -16.71
C THR A 7 -0.20 19.30 -17.62
N VAL A 8 -0.47 18.40 -18.58
CA VAL A 8 -1.65 18.50 -19.45
C VAL A 8 -2.95 18.21 -18.70
N LEU A 9 -2.96 17.23 -17.79
CA LEU A 9 -4.15 16.94 -16.98
C LEU A 9 -4.45 18.06 -15.97
N GLU A 10 -3.40 18.58 -15.32
CA GLU A 10 -3.50 19.65 -14.31
C GLU A 10 -3.98 20.98 -14.91
N SER A 11 -3.59 21.29 -16.17
CA SER A 11 -4.08 22.46 -16.90
C SER A 11 -5.57 22.34 -17.25
N ASN A 12 -6.01 21.19 -17.80
CA ASN A 12 -7.43 20.94 -18.08
C ASN A 12 -8.32 21.00 -16.82
N LEU A 13 -7.82 20.53 -15.66
CA LEU A 13 -8.55 20.59 -14.38
C LEU A 13 -8.73 22.03 -13.88
N SER A 14 -7.70 22.88 -14.07
CA SER A 14 -7.76 24.29 -13.68
C SER A 14 -8.75 25.13 -14.50
N GLU A 15 -8.94 24.81 -15.79
CA GLU A 15 -9.92 25.47 -16.66
C GLU A 15 -11.37 25.17 -16.24
N VAL A 16 -11.61 24.00 -15.64
CA VAL A 16 -12.92 23.54 -15.16
C VAL A 16 -13.15 23.92 -13.67
N GLY A 17 -12.24 24.69 -13.06
CA GLY A 17 -12.37 25.19 -11.69
C GLY A 17 -12.04 24.15 -10.60
N TYR A 18 -11.49 22.99 -10.95
CA TYR A 18 -11.07 21.97 -9.99
C TYR A 18 -9.58 22.14 -9.65
N LYS A 19 -9.28 22.24 -8.35
CA LYS A 19 -7.89 22.18 -7.87
C LYS A 19 -7.36 20.78 -8.12
N ALA A 20 -6.27 20.70 -8.86
CA ALA A 20 -5.61 19.45 -9.13
C ALA A 20 -5.05 18.83 -7.83
N PRO A 21 -5.11 17.48 -7.69
CA PRO A 21 -4.74 16.80 -6.46
C PRO A 21 -3.25 17.01 -6.18
N LYS A 22 -2.94 17.67 -5.05
CA LYS A 22 -1.56 17.93 -4.66
C LYS A 22 -0.83 16.62 -4.42
N ALA A 23 0.10 16.27 -5.31
CA ALA A 23 0.92 15.07 -5.18
C ALA A 23 1.68 15.10 -3.85
N ARG A 24 1.38 14.14 -2.96
CA ARG A 24 2.02 14.04 -1.65
C ARG A 24 3.41 13.43 -1.84
N LYS A 25 4.45 14.26 -1.73
CA LYS A 25 5.84 13.79 -1.72
C LYS A 25 6.14 13.20 -0.34
N THR A 26 5.99 11.88 -0.20
CA THR A 26 6.31 11.16 1.04
C THR A 26 7.77 10.72 1.14
N GLY A 27 8.59 11.01 0.12
CA GLY A 27 10.01 10.66 0.09
C GLY A 27 10.30 9.16 0.11
N THR A 28 9.26 8.33 0.05
CA THR A 28 9.25 6.88 0.22
C THR A 28 9.17 6.18 -1.12
N THR A 29 10.01 5.17 -1.32
CA THR A 29 9.98 4.33 -2.53
C THR A 29 9.77 2.88 -2.13
N ILE A 30 8.66 2.31 -2.60
CA ILE A 30 8.35 0.88 -2.46
C ILE A 30 8.16 0.28 -3.85
N ALA A 31 8.57 -0.97 -4.02
CA ALA A 31 8.47 -1.71 -5.27
C ALA A 31 8.22 -3.19 -5.00
N GLY A 32 7.56 -3.85 -5.94
CA GLY A 32 7.38 -5.29 -5.93
C GLY A 32 7.61 -5.87 -7.31
N ILE A 33 8.18 -7.07 -7.38
CA ILE A 33 8.39 -7.80 -8.63
C ILE A 33 7.87 -9.22 -8.45
N LEU A 34 7.10 -9.67 -9.43
CA LEU A 34 6.66 -11.05 -9.56
C LEU A 34 7.69 -11.82 -10.41
N PHE A 35 8.12 -12.98 -9.95
CA PHE A 35 8.97 -13.90 -10.71
C PHE A 35 8.37 -15.31 -10.70
N LYS A 36 8.97 -16.22 -11.46
CA LYS A 36 8.41 -17.57 -11.71
C LYS A 36 8.01 -18.30 -10.42
N ASP A 37 8.83 -18.21 -9.38
CA ASP A 37 8.67 -19.01 -8.16
C ASP A 37 8.27 -18.16 -6.94
N GLY A 38 7.93 -16.88 -7.12
CA GLY A 38 7.66 -16.02 -5.96
C GLY A 38 7.44 -14.55 -6.25
N VAL A 39 7.48 -13.76 -5.18
CA VAL A 39 7.38 -12.31 -5.19
C VAL A 39 8.53 -11.71 -4.39
N ILE A 40 9.13 -10.65 -4.91
CA ILE A 40 10.11 -9.83 -4.19
C ILE A 40 9.45 -8.50 -3.85
N LEU A 41 9.59 -8.07 -2.60
CA LEU A 41 9.18 -6.76 -2.12
C LEU A 41 10.42 -5.98 -1.69
N GLY A 42 10.51 -4.71 -2.10
CA GLY A 42 11.61 -3.82 -1.79
C GLY A 42 11.10 -2.46 -1.33
N ALA A 43 11.74 -1.89 -0.31
CA ALA A 43 11.43 -0.57 0.21
C ALA A 43 12.71 0.13 0.65
N ASP A 44 12.74 1.45 0.56
CA ASP A 44 13.77 2.25 1.20
C ASP A 44 13.53 2.36 2.72
N THR A 45 14.57 2.67 3.50
CA THR A 45 14.47 2.76 4.98
C THR A 45 14.36 4.19 5.50
N ARG A 46 14.49 5.20 4.64
CA ARG A 46 14.43 6.60 5.05
C ARG A 46 12.99 7.05 5.25
N ALA A 47 12.68 7.64 6.40
CA ALA A 47 11.45 8.36 6.67
C ALA A 47 11.75 9.85 6.87
N THR A 48 10.97 10.70 6.21
CA THR A 48 11.11 12.15 6.27
C THR A 48 9.85 12.76 6.83
N ASP A 49 10.01 13.73 7.74
CA ASP A 49 8.97 14.66 8.11
C ASP A 49 9.25 15.99 7.40
N ASP A 50 8.46 16.25 6.36
CA ASP A 50 8.66 17.33 5.39
C ASP A 50 10.10 17.34 4.83
N MET A 51 10.94 18.29 5.24
CA MET A 51 12.32 18.45 4.75
C MET A 51 13.38 17.81 5.67
N VAL A 52 12.98 17.24 6.80
CA VAL A 52 13.88 16.67 7.80
C VAL A 52 13.80 15.14 7.79
N VAL A 53 14.94 14.46 7.85
CA VAL A 53 14.97 13.00 8.02
C VAL A 53 14.61 12.68 9.47
N ALA A 54 13.40 12.18 9.68
CA ALA A 54 12.90 11.78 10.99
C ALA A 54 13.50 10.44 11.44
N ASP A 55 13.63 9.50 10.51
CA ASP A 55 14.23 8.19 10.78
C ASP A 55 15.00 7.70 9.54
N LYS A 56 16.17 7.08 9.75
CA LYS A 56 17.01 6.50 8.70
C LYS A 56 16.74 5.00 8.51
N ASN A 57 16.15 4.35 9.51
CA ASN A 57 15.98 2.90 9.60
C ASN A 57 14.52 2.50 9.82
N CYS A 58 13.59 3.21 9.17
CA CYS A 58 12.17 2.94 9.24
C CYS A 58 11.82 1.67 8.45
N MET A 59 11.14 0.73 9.10
CA MET A 59 10.62 -0.49 8.48
C MET A 59 9.31 -0.20 7.76
N LYS A 60 9.32 -0.36 6.43
CA LYS A 60 8.13 -0.18 5.57
C LYS A 60 7.53 -1.48 5.06
N ILE A 61 8.20 -2.60 5.32
CA ILE A 61 7.72 -3.94 4.98
C ILE A 61 7.09 -4.51 6.25
N HIS A 62 5.80 -4.75 6.20
CA HIS A 62 5.00 -5.23 7.31
C HIS A 62 4.55 -6.67 7.07
N TYR A 63 4.62 -7.46 8.14
CA TYR A 63 4.12 -8.82 8.19
C TYR A 63 2.58 -8.83 8.22
N ILE A 64 1.96 -9.74 7.47
CA ILE A 64 0.51 -9.96 7.51
C ILE A 64 0.19 -11.42 7.85
N ALA A 65 0.85 -12.36 7.18
CA ALA A 65 0.70 -13.79 7.39
C ALA A 65 2.00 -14.51 7.01
N PRO A 66 2.19 -15.80 7.36
CA PRO A 66 3.44 -16.52 7.07
C PRO A 66 3.82 -16.50 5.57
N ASN A 67 2.83 -16.42 4.69
CA ASN A 67 2.98 -16.43 3.24
C ASN A 67 2.67 -15.07 2.57
N ILE A 68 2.45 -13.99 3.35
CA ILE A 68 2.00 -12.69 2.84
C ILE A 68 2.70 -11.55 3.59
N TYR A 69 3.30 -10.65 2.82
CA TYR A 69 3.89 -9.40 3.31
C TYR A 69 3.29 -8.22 2.55
N CYS A 70 3.43 -7.01 3.11
CA CYS A 70 3.03 -5.80 2.42
C CYS A 70 4.02 -4.66 2.64
N CYS A 71 4.07 -3.73 1.69
CA CYS A 71 4.85 -2.50 1.79
C CYS A 71 3.93 -1.30 1.93
N GLY A 72 4.22 -0.43 2.90
CA GLY A 72 3.48 0.80 3.13
C GLY A 72 4.13 2.03 2.52
N ALA A 73 3.32 2.89 1.90
CA ALA A 73 3.67 4.23 1.49
C ALA A 73 2.56 5.22 1.89
N GLY A 74 2.86 6.51 1.93
CA GLY A 74 1.91 7.54 2.35
C GLY A 74 2.13 7.96 3.81
N VAL A 75 1.05 8.15 4.55
CA VAL A 75 1.13 8.41 6.00
C VAL A 75 1.67 7.15 6.70
N ALA A 76 2.80 7.27 7.38
CA ALA A 76 3.44 6.14 8.06
C ALA A 76 2.52 5.51 9.12
N ALA A 77 1.92 6.33 9.98
CA ALA A 77 1.01 5.87 11.03
C ALA A 77 -0.21 5.12 10.47
N ASP A 78 -0.81 5.64 9.39
CA ASP A 78 -1.96 4.99 8.74
C ASP A 78 -1.57 3.62 8.17
N ALA A 79 -0.39 3.51 7.54
CA ALA A 79 0.10 2.24 7.01
C ALA A 79 0.34 1.23 8.14
N GLU A 80 0.98 1.65 9.24
CA GLU A 80 1.27 0.80 10.38
C GLU A 80 -0.01 0.27 11.04
N VAL A 81 -0.97 1.16 11.36
CA VAL A 81 -2.23 0.77 12.00
C VAL A 81 -3.06 -0.12 11.08
N THR A 82 -3.13 0.21 9.78
CA THR A 82 -3.90 -0.57 8.81
C THR A 82 -3.32 -1.98 8.64
N THR A 83 -2.00 -2.10 8.57
CA THR A 83 -1.34 -3.40 8.39
C THR A 83 -1.41 -4.26 9.65
N GLN A 84 -1.27 -3.68 10.84
CA GLN A 84 -1.45 -4.38 12.12
C GLN A 84 -2.89 -4.92 12.27
N MET A 85 -3.89 -4.07 12.03
CA MET A 85 -5.30 -4.48 12.08
C MET A 85 -5.59 -5.61 11.07
N MET A 86 -5.03 -5.50 9.87
CA MET A 86 -5.18 -6.51 8.84
C MET A 86 -4.51 -7.83 9.25
N SER A 87 -3.30 -7.80 9.79
CA SER A 87 -2.59 -8.99 10.29
C SER A 87 -3.43 -9.74 11.34
N SER A 88 -3.98 -9.03 12.33
CA SER A 88 -4.83 -9.65 13.36
C SER A 88 -6.11 -10.26 12.78
N ASN A 89 -6.77 -9.57 11.85
CA ASN A 89 -7.99 -10.08 11.21
C ASN A 89 -7.71 -11.33 10.37
N VAL A 90 -6.57 -11.35 9.67
CA VAL A 90 -6.14 -12.50 8.86
C VAL A 90 -5.79 -13.69 9.75
N GLU A 91 -5.11 -13.45 10.86
CA GLU A 91 -4.76 -14.49 11.82
C GLU A 91 -6.03 -15.13 12.42
N LEU A 92 -6.99 -14.32 12.85
CA LEU A 92 -8.29 -14.82 13.33
C LEU A 92 -9.03 -15.61 12.25
N HIS A 93 -8.99 -15.14 11.00
CA HIS A 93 -9.60 -15.86 9.87
C HIS A 93 -8.90 -17.20 9.60
N ALA A 94 -7.57 -17.24 9.65
CA ALA A 94 -6.79 -18.45 9.46
C ALA A 94 -7.06 -19.48 10.58
N LEU A 95 -7.12 -19.03 11.85
CA LEU A 95 -7.46 -19.87 12.99
C LEU A 95 -8.88 -20.43 12.90
N SER A 96 -9.85 -19.60 12.48
CA SER A 96 -11.24 -20.02 12.33
C SER A 96 -11.46 -20.99 11.17
N THR A 97 -10.73 -20.82 10.06
CA THR A 97 -10.88 -21.68 8.88
C THR A 97 -9.98 -22.90 8.89
N GLY A 98 -8.93 -22.91 9.72
CA GLY A 98 -7.89 -23.92 9.75
C GLY A 98 -7.07 -23.98 8.47
N ARG A 99 -7.06 -22.90 7.66
CA ARG A 99 -6.39 -22.85 6.35
C ARG A 99 -5.51 -21.60 6.23
N PRO A 100 -4.39 -21.68 5.50
CA PRO A 100 -3.58 -20.50 5.22
C PRO A 100 -4.38 -19.48 4.40
N PRO A 101 -4.20 -18.17 4.66
CA PRO A 101 -4.93 -17.13 3.96
C PRO A 101 -4.46 -17.00 2.50
N LEU A 102 -5.41 -16.68 1.62
CA LEU A 102 -5.14 -16.34 0.22
C LEU A 102 -4.80 -14.86 0.07
N VAL A 103 -3.91 -14.53 -0.87
CA VAL A 103 -3.46 -13.14 -1.10
C VAL A 103 -4.63 -12.25 -1.53
N VAL A 104 -5.54 -12.81 -2.33
CA VAL A 104 -6.76 -12.12 -2.79
C VAL A 104 -7.70 -11.75 -1.64
N THR A 105 -7.77 -12.56 -0.59
CA THR A 105 -8.62 -12.31 0.58
C THR A 105 -8.13 -11.08 1.35
N VAL A 106 -6.83 -11.02 1.60
CA VAL A 106 -6.17 -9.88 2.25
C VAL A 106 -6.38 -8.60 1.44
N THR A 107 -6.10 -8.67 0.14
CA THR A 107 -6.21 -7.53 -0.78
C THR A 107 -7.64 -6.98 -0.82
N ARG A 108 -8.66 -7.87 -0.86
CA ARG A 108 -10.07 -7.48 -0.85
C ARG A 108 -10.46 -6.77 0.44
N GLN A 109 -10.06 -7.31 1.59
CA GLN A 109 -10.38 -6.71 2.90
C GLN A 109 -9.70 -5.34 3.06
N LEU A 110 -8.43 -5.20 2.67
CA LEU A 110 -7.75 -3.90 2.65
C LEU A 110 -8.45 -2.88 1.76
N LYS A 111 -8.84 -3.27 0.54
CA LYS A 111 -9.58 -2.39 -0.37
C LYS A 111 -10.92 -1.94 0.23
N GLN A 112 -11.66 -2.87 0.85
CA GLN A 112 -12.94 -2.55 1.51
C GLN A 112 -12.74 -1.61 2.71
N MET A 113 -11.72 -1.86 3.53
CA MET A 113 -11.37 -1.01 4.67
C MET A 113 -11.03 0.41 4.19
N LEU A 114 -10.08 0.56 3.28
CA LEU A 114 -9.67 1.88 2.79
C LEU A 114 -10.81 2.64 2.10
N PHE A 115 -11.67 1.92 1.35
CA PHE A 115 -12.84 2.51 0.73
C PHE A 115 -13.87 3.01 1.76
N ARG A 116 -14.08 2.28 2.86
CA ARG A 116 -14.98 2.69 3.95
C ARG A 116 -14.57 4.02 4.57
N TYR A 117 -13.27 4.31 4.64
CA TYR A 117 -12.76 5.58 5.15
C TYR A 117 -12.70 6.69 4.09
N GLN A 118 -13.15 6.44 2.85
CA GLN A 118 -13.30 7.45 1.80
C GLN A 118 -12.05 8.34 1.58
N GLY A 119 -10.86 7.75 1.75
CA GLY A 119 -9.58 8.46 1.58
C GLY A 119 -9.10 9.30 2.76
N HIS A 120 -9.75 9.21 3.92
CA HIS A 120 -9.22 9.79 5.17
C HIS A 120 -7.96 9.05 5.66
N ILE A 121 -7.86 7.75 5.35
CA ILE A 121 -6.63 6.97 5.55
C ILE A 121 -5.75 7.21 4.32
N GLY A 122 -4.61 7.87 4.54
CA GLY A 122 -3.69 8.33 3.49
C GLY A 122 -2.54 7.36 3.20
N CYS A 123 -2.77 6.05 3.30
CA CYS A 123 -1.76 5.02 3.02
C CYS A 123 -2.04 4.27 1.71
N SER A 124 -0.99 3.97 0.96
CA SER A 124 -1.02 3.07 -0.18
C SER A 124 -0.16 1.86 0.12
N LEU A 125 -0.65 0.69 -0.26
CA LEU A 125 -0.04 -0.58 0.09
C LEU A 125 0.28 -1.39 -1.17
N ILE A 126 1.46 -2.03 -1.19
CA ILE A 126 1.74 -3.12 -2.11
C ILE A 126 1.63 -4.41 -1.31
N VAL A 127 0.78 -5.36 -1.73
CA VAL A 127 0.59 -6.65 -1.07
C VAL A 127 1.18 -7.73 -1.95
N GLY A 128 2.13 -8.49 -1.41
CA GLY A 128 2.80 -9.58 -2.11
C GLY A 128 2.76 -10.86 -1.27
N GLY A 129 2.48 -11.98 -1.92
CA GLY A 129 2.48 -13.27 -1.25
C GLY A 129 2.41 -14.43 -2.23
N VAL A 130 2.58 -15.62 -1.67
CA VAL A 130 2.48 -16.87 -2.42
C VAL A 130 1.42 -17.72 -1.73
N ASP A 131 0.41 -18.17 -2.47
CA ASP A 131 -0.62 -19.06 -1.96
C ASP A 131 -0.74 -20.31 -2.84
N VAL A 132 -1.73 -21.16 -2.53
CA VAL A 132 -1.96 -22.43 -3.26
C VAL A 132 -2.28 -22.24 -4.75
N THR A 133 -2.65 -21.02 -5.17
CA THR A 133 -2.94 -20.69 -6.57
C THR A 133 -1.74 -20.08 -7.29
N GLY A 134 -0.67 -19.74 -6.56
CA GLY A 134 0.57 -19.20 -7.08
C GLY A 134 1.02 -17.91 -6.40
N SER A 135 1.95 -17.23 -7.07
CA SER A 135 2.51 -15.96 -6.63
C SER A 135 1.64 -14.80 -7.09
N HIS A 136 1.31 -13.89 -6.17
CA HIS A 136 0.43 -12.76 -6.44
C HIS A 136 1.02 -11.46 -5.92
N LEU A 137 0.88 -10.39 -6.71
CA LEU A 137 1.31 -9.04 -6.35
C LEU A 137 0.21 -8.04 -6.70
N TYR A 138 -0.27 -7.31 -5.70
CA TYR A 138 -1.34 -6.32 -5.85
C TYR A 138 -0.91 -4.96 -5.33
N CYS A 139 -1.42 -3.91 -5.97
CA CYS A 139 -1.32 -2.54 -5.47
C CYS A 139 -2.71 -2.08 -4.99
N VAL A 140 -2.77 -1.63 -3.74
CA VAL A 140 -3.98 -1.07 -3.11
C VAL A 140 -3.73 0.41 -2.85
N CYS A 141 -4.30 1.24 -3.71
CA CYS A 141 -4.24 2.69 -3.59
C CYS A 141 -5.48 3.22 -2.88
N VAL A 142 -5.32 4.37 -2.21
CA VAL A 142 -6.45 5.18 -1.76
C VAL A 142 -7.28 5.59 -2.97
N SER A 143 -8.54 5.19 -2.99
CA SER A 143 -9.52 5.72 -3.93
C SER A 143 -10.24 6.88 -3.23
N THR A 144 -9.75 8.10 -3.42
CA THR A 144 -10.59 9.29 -3.27
C THR A 144 -11.55 9.35 -4.46
N ARG A 145 -12.80 9.76 -4.22
CA ARG A 145 -13.74 10.08 -5.31
C ARG A 145 -13.18 11.17 -6.22
#